data_AF-A0A2P2LVR8-F1
#
_entry.id   AF-A0A2P2LVR8-F1
#
_cell.length_a   1.000
_cell.length_b   1.000
_cell.length_c   1.000
_cell.angle_alpha   90.00
_cell.angle_beta   90.00
_cell.angle_gamma   90.00
#
_symmetry.space_group_name_H-M   'P 1'
#
loop_
_entity.id
_entity.type
_entity.pdbx_description
1 polymer ?
#
loop_
_entity_poly.entity_id
_entity_poly.type
_entity_poly.pdbx_seq_one_letter_code
_entity_poly.pdbx_strand_id
1 'polypeptide(L)'
;MHYALSIAGVDWHPNMHIEQNLISSSDMPRFVMDSYEECRGPPRLFLLDRFDVAGAGACLKRYTDPSFFKIDAVSSEIATVEVPREKKNRKVKKKGSRWRNGETQEATLSSHAK
;
A
#
# COMPACT_ATOMS: atom_id res chain seq x y z
N MET A 1 14.36 -10.13 46.40
CA MET A 1 14.74 -10.43 45.01
C MET A 1 13.68 -9.83 44.09
N HIS A 2 13.90 -8.63 43.56
CA HIS A 2 12.98 -8.02 42.60
C HIS A 2 13.57 -8.24 41.21
N TYR A 3 12.94 -9.05 40.39
CA TYR A 3 13.31 -9.20 38.97
C TYR A 3 12.87 -7.93 38.24
N ALA A 4 13.81 -7.06 37.91
CA ALA A 4 13.57 -5.98 36.98
C ALA A 4 13.55 -6.57 35.56
N LEU A 5 12.39 -6.60 34.92
CA LEU A 5 12.30 -6.94 33.50
C LEU A 5 12.86 -5.75 32.72
N SER A 6 14.06 -5.92 32.15
CA SER A 6 14.67 -4.93 31.26
C SER A 6 13.86 -4.84 29.98
N ILE A 7 12.95 -3.88 29.91
CA ILE A 7 12.30 -3.42 28.66
C ILE A 7 13.17 -2.31 28.05
N ALA A 8 14.44 -2.63 27.78
CA ALA A 8 15.28 -1.80 26.94
C ALA A 8 15.01 -2.17 25.47
N GLY A 9 14.22 -1.32 24.79
CA GLY A 9 14.18 -1.28 23.32
C GLY A 9 13.17 -2.21 22.64
N VAL A 10 11.89 -2.16 23.02
CA VAL A 10 10.83 -2.62 22.11
C VAL A 10 10.38 -1.41 21.31
N ASP A 11 10.94 -1.25 20.11
CA ASP A 11 10.49 -0.24 19.16
C ASP A 11 9.09 -0.65 18.66
N TRP A 12 8.15 0.29 18.64
CA TRP A 12 6.81 0.01 18.17
C TRP A 12 6.84 -0.08 16.64
N HIS A 13 6.43 -1.22 16.10
CA HIS A 13 6.28 -1.39 14.66
C HIS A 13 4.80 -1.55 14.34
N PRO A 14 4.23 -0.70 13.45
CA PRO A 14 2.89 -0.93 12.94
C PRO A 14 2.88 -2.23 12.14
N ASN A 15 1.93 -3.13 12.46
CA ASN A 15 1.72 -4.37 11.73
C ASN A 15 0.98 -4.09 10.42
N MET A 16 1.67 -3.49 9.46
CA MET A 16 1.09 -3.09 8.18
C MET A 16 1.09 -4.29 7.23
N HIS A 17 -0.05 -4.97 7.11
CA HIS A 17 -0.25 -6.00 6.10
C HIS A 17 -0.64 -5.34 4.79
N ILE A 18 0.15 -5.58 3.75
CA ILE A 18 -0.19 -5.16 2.38
C ILE A 18 -0.85 -6.36 1.72
N GLU A 19 -2.16 -6.28 1.56
CA GLU A 19 -2.91 -7.28 0.79
C GLU A 19 -2.70 -7.06 -0.71
N GLN A 20 -2.43 -8.13 -1.43
CA GLN A 20 -2.21 -8.13 -2.87
C GLN A 20 -3.20 -9.10 -3.53
N ASN A 21 -3.45 -8.92 -4.83
CA ASN A 21 -4.39 -9.77 -5.59
C ASN A 21 -5.82 -9.77 -5.02
N LEU A 22 -6.29 -8.63 -4.49
CA LEU A 22 -7.63 -8.44 -3.90
C LEU A 22 -8.80 -8.84 -4.81
N ILE A 23 -8.56 -8.92 -6.12
CA ILE A 23 -9.53 -9.33 -7.12
C ILE A 23 -8.98 -10.60 -7.77
N SER A 24 -9.15 -11.72 -7.07
CA SER A 24 -8.94 -13.06 -7.63
C SER A 24 -10.28 -13.75 -7.85
N SER A 25 -10.29 -14.82 -8.67
CA SER A 25 -11.52 -15.58 -8.91
C SER A 25 -12.08 -16.23 -7.65
N SER A 26 -11.25 -16.49 -6.62
CA SER A 26 -11.71 -17.01 -5.33
C SER A 26 -12.37 -15.96 -4.44
N ASP A 27 -12.07 -14.68 -4.66
CA ASP A 27 -12.58 -13.57 -3.84
C ASP A 27 -13.92 -13.02 -4.37
N MET A 28 -14.36 -13.52 -5.53
CA MET A 28 -15.56 -13.02 -6.20
C MET A 28 -16.83 -13.47 -5.45
N PRO A 29 -17.74 -12.55 -5.11
CA PRO A 29 -19.02 -12.91 -4.52
C PRO A 29 -19.83 -13.86 -5.40
N ARG A 30 -20.55 -14.81 -4.77
CA ARG A 30 -21.33 -15.83 -5.47
C ARG A 30 -22.28 -15.24 -6.52
N PHE A 31 -23.01 -14.17 -6.20
CA PHE A 31 -23.96 -13.57 -7.14
C PHE A 31 -23.30 -13.07 -8.45
N VAL A 32 -22.02 -12.64 -8.38
CA VAL A 32 -21.26 -12.26 -9.57
C VAL A 32 -20.80 -13.50 -10.33
N MET A 33 -20.35 -14.54 -9.60
CA MET A 33 -19.96 -15.81 -10.21
C MET A 33 -21.13 -16.49 -10.91
N ASP A 34 -22.32 -16.51 -10.32
CA ASP A 34 -23.53 -17.07 -10.92
C ASP A 34 -23.84 -16.36 -12.26
N SER A 35 -23.74 -15.02 -12.27
CA SER A 35 -23.90 -14.23 -13.49
C SER A 35 -22.82 -14.52 -14.54
N TYR A 36 -21.60 -14.81 -14.10
CA TYR A 36 -20.47 -15.16 -14.97
C TYR A 36 -20.62 -16.56 -15.57
N GLU A 37 -21.18 -17.50 -14.82
CA GLU A 37 -21.44 -18.88 -15.28
C GLU A 37 -22.53 -18.93 -16.36
N GLU A 38 -23.50 -18.00 -16.31
CA GLU A 38 -24.53 -17.84 -17.36
C GLU A 38 -23.99 -17.17 -18.64
N CYS A 39 -22.84 -16.49 -18.55
CA CYS A 39 -22.22 -15.83 -19.71
C CYS A 39 -21.65 -16.86 -20.70
N ARG A 40 -21.51 -16.46 -21.97
CA ARG A 40 -20.86 -17.32 -22.96
C ARG A 40 -19.37 -17.46 -22.66
N GLY A 41 -18.93 -18.70 -22.53
CA GLY A 41 -17.50 -19.02 -22.49
C GLY A 41 -16.77 -18.66 -23.79
N PRO A 42 -15.42 -18.65 -23.77
CA PRO A 42 -14.63 -18.33 -24.94
C PRO A 42 -14.86 -19.36 -26.06
N PRO A 43 -14.67 -18.99 -27.33
CA PRO A 43 -14.69 -19.95 -28.42
C PRO A 43 -13.67 -21.08 -28.18
N ARG A 44 -13.91 -22.27 -28.74
CA ARG A 44 -13.05 -23.46 -28.58
C ARG A 44 -11.75 -23.36 -29.39
N LEU A 45 -11.01 -22.27 -29.22
CA LEU A 45 -9.77 -21.97 -29.95
C LEU A 45 -8.63 -22.94 -29.64
N PHE A 46 -8.71 -23.70 -28.54
CA PHE A 46 -7.75 -24.76 -28.22
C PHE A 46 -7.64 -25.83 -29.31
N LEU A 47 -8.67 -25.98 -30.16
CA LEU A 47 -8.64 -26.88 -31.32
C LEU A 47 -7.62 -26.42 -32.39
N LEU A 48 -7.30 -25.13 -32.42
CA LEU A 48 -6.37 -24.51 -33.36
C LEU A 48 -4.93 -24.48 -32.85
N ASP A 49 -4.70 -24.69 -31.55
CA ASP A 49 -3.37 -24.65 -30.93
C ASP A 49 -2.38 -25.61 -31.60
N ARG A 50 -2.86 -26.72 -32.17
CA ARG A 50 -2.05 -27.69 -32.93
C ARG A 50 -1.36 -27.11 -34.17
N PHE A 51 -1.88 -26.01 -34.70
CA PHE A 51 -1.32 -25.31 -35.85
C PHE A 51 -0.50 -24.09 -35.44
N ASP A 52 -0.45 -23.79 -34.15
CA ASP A 52 0.23 -22.64 -33.61
C ASP A 52 1.66 -22.98 -33.18
N VAL A 53 2.61 -22.12 -33.54
CA VAL A 53 4.03 -22.29 -33.18
C VAL A 53 4.24 -22.24 -31.66
N ALA A 54 3.42 -21.48 -30.93
CA ALA A 54 3.50 -21.37 -29.48
C ALA A 54 2.76 -22.51 -28.74
N GLY A 55 2.01 -23.35 -29.45
CA GLY A 55 1.39 -24.56 -28.93
C GLY A 55 0.18 -24.31 -28.02
N ALA A 56 0.00 -25.19 -27.02
CA ALA A 56 -1.19 -25.23 -26.18
C ALA A 56 -1.51 -23.89 -25.50
N GLY A 57 -2.76 -23.46 -25.61
CA GLY A 57 -3.29 -22.20 -25.07
C GLY A 57 -2.93 -20.95 -25.86
N ALA A 58 -2.09 -21.04 -26.90
CA ALA A 58 -1.63 -19.86 -27.64
C ALA A 58 -2.76 -19.15 -28.38
N CYS A 59 -3.66 -19.90 -29.03
CA CYS A 59 -4.77 -19.29 -29.76
C CYS A 59 -5.73 -18.58 -28.79
N LEU A 60 -5.99 -19.16 -27.62
CA LEU A 60 -6.85 -18.52 -26.61
C LEU A 60 -6.20 -17.27 -26.02
N LYS A 61 -4.90 -17.29 -25.70
CA LYS A 61 -4.18 -16.10 -25.19
C LYS A 61 -4.24 -14.92 -26.16
N ARG A 62 -4.11 -15.16 -27.47
CA ARG A 62 -4.27 -14.08 -28.46
C ARG A 62 -5.68 -13.53 -28.56
N TYR A 63 -6.69 -14.34 -28.25
CA TYR A 63 -8.08 -13.89 -28.17
C TYR A 63 -8.35 -13.12 -26.87
N THR A 64 -7.85 -13.60 -25.74
CA THR A 64 -8.00 -12.96 -24.43
C THR A 64 -6.85 -13.39 -23.53
N ASP A 65 -6.06 -12.42 -23.07
CA ASP A 65 -5.03 -12.63 -22.06
C ASP A 65 -5.16 -11.60 -20.93
N PRO A 66 -5.82 -11.95 -19.81
CA PRO A 66 -5.95 -11.05 -18.65
C PRO A 66 -4.60 -10.75 -17.97
N SER A 67 -3.58 -11.58 -18.19
CA SER A 67 -2.25 -11.39 -17.58
C SER A 67 -1.46 -10.25 -18.22
N PHE A 68 -1.82 -9.86 -19.45
CA PHE A 68 -1.22 -8.74 -20.17
C PHE A 68 -1.18 -7.46 -19.30
N PHE A 69 -2.28 -7.14 -18.61
CA PHE A 69 -2.37 -5.97 -17.75
C PHE A 69 -1.47 -6.02 -16.51
N LYS A 70 -1.12 -7.22 -16.03
CA LYS A 70 -0.24 -7.38 -14.86
C LYS A 70 1.22 -7.08 -15.24
N ILE A 71 1.62 -7.38 -16.47
CA ILE A 71 2.98 -7.22 -16.96
C ILE A 71 3.29 -5.73 -17.21
N ASP A 72 2.35 -5.01 -17.83
CA ASP A 72 2.49 -3.57 -18.09
C ASP A 72 2.52 -2.75 -16.80
N ALA A 73 1.73 -3.14 -15.79
CA ALA A 73 1.74 -2.47 -14.48
C ALA A 73 3.11 -2.59 -13.79
N VAL A 74 3.70 -3.79 -13.77
CA VAL A 74 5.03 -4.02 -13.18
C VAL A 74 6.11 -3.29 -13.98
N SER A 75 6.06 -3.32 -15.31
CA SER A 75 7.02 -2.60 -16.16
C SER A 75 6.92 -1.08 -16.00
N SER A 76 5.71 -0.53 -15.86
CA SER A 76 5.51 0.91 -15.61
C SER A 76 5.99 1.29 -14.21
N GLU A 77 5.78 0.44 -13.20
CA GLU A 77 6.23 0.69 -11.84
C GLU A 77 7.76 0.70 -11.76
N ILE A 78 8.43 -0.27 -12.42
CA ILE A 78 9.88 -0.29 -12.56
C ILE A 78 10.38 0.99 -13.23
N ALA A 79 9.78 1.42 -14.36
CA ALA A 79 10.16 2.66 -15.04
C ALA A 79 10.04 3.94 -14.18
N THR A 80 9.16 3.95 -13.18
CA THR A 80 9.04 5.08 -12.23
C THR A 80 10.02 5.03 -11.07
N VAL A 81 10.54 3.85 -10.71
CA VAL A 81 11.55 3.66 -9.66
C VAL A 81 12.94 4.09 -10.12
N GLU A 82 13.22 4.05 -11.42
CA GLU A 82 14.49 4.50 -12.01
C GLU A 82 14.76 6.02 -11.85
N VAL A 83 13.76 6.84 -11.49
CA VAL A 83 13.96 8.27 -11.24
C VAL A 83 14.56 8.45 -9.85
N PRO A 84 15.85 8.83 -9.70
CA PRO A 84 16.47 8.96 -8.40
C PRO A 84 15.84 10.18 -7.72
N ARG A 85 14.91 9.95 -6.78
CA ARG A 85 14.51 10.96 -5.81
C ARG A 85 15.69 11.18 -4.86
N GLU A 86 16.64 12.01 -5.29
CA GLU A 86 17.70 12.55 -4.45
C GLU A 86 17.05 13.41 -3.33
N LYS A 87 16.67 12.76 -2.24
CA LYS A 87 16.16 13.44 -1.05
C LYS A 87 17.35 14.03 -0.28
N LYS A 88 17.75 15.25 -0.63
CA LYS A 88 18.65 16.09 0.17
C LYS A 88 17.96 16.52 1.47
N ASN A 89 18.11 15.72 2.52
CA ASN A 89 17.75 16.12 3.88
C ASN A 89 18.82 17.09 4.43
N ARG A 90 18.59 18.40 4.27
CA ARG A 90 19.35 19.42 5.02
C ARG A 90 18.99 19.30 6.51
N LYS A 91 19.84 18.63 7.28
CA LYS A 91 19.83 18.71 8.75
C LYS A 91 20.19 20.14 9.17
N VAL A 92 19.19 20.99 9.42
CA VAL A 92 19.42 22.26 10.13
C VAL A 92 19.49 21.95 11.63
N LYS A 93 20.72 21.93 12.15
CA LYS A 93 20.99 21.93 13.59
C LYS A 93 20.59 23.30 14.14
N LYS A 94 19.37 23.43 14.69
CA LYS A 94 19.05 24.61 15.51
C LYS A 94 19.68 24.42 16.89
N LYS A 95 20.85 25.05 17.04
CA LYS A 95 21.50 25.35 18.32
C LYS A 95 20.56 26.26 19.12
N GLY A 96 20.36 25.91 20.40
CA GLY A 96 19.31 26.47 21.24
C GLY A 96 19.39 27.97 21.49
N SER A 97 18.25 28.54 21.89
CA SER A 97 18.19 29.78 22.64
C SER A 97 17.37 29.54 23.90
N ARG A 98 18.09 29.53 25.01
CA ARG A 98 17.62 29.63 26.38
C ARG A 98 16.88 30.97 26.52
N TRP A 99 15.56 30.94 26.75
CA TRP A 99 14.85 32.11 27.24
C TRP A 99 14.42 31.82 28.68
N ARG A 100 15.03 32.55 29.61
CA ARG A 100 14.64 32.61 31.01
C ARG A 100 14.16 34.03 31.28
N ASN A 101 13.08 34.09 32.08
CA ASN A 101 12.62 35.18 32.93
C ASN A 101 11.70 36.25 32.31
N GLY A 102 10.69 36.60 33.12
CA GLY A 102 9.70 37.66 32.90
C GLY A 102 8.51 37.46 33.83
N GLU A 103 8.61 38.00 35.04
CA GLU A 103 7.73 37.84 36.20
C GLU A 103 6.45 38.71 36.12
N THR A 104 5.37 38.23 36.74
CA THR A 104 4.24 38.98 37.38
C THR A 104 3.33 39.79 36.44
N GLN A 105 2.01 39.60 36.40
CA GLN A 105 1.06 40.08 37.42
C GLN A 105 -0.24 39.26 37.42
N GLU A 106 -0.54 38.64 38.56
CA GLU A 106 -1.91 38.31 38.97
C GLU A 106 -2.63 39.61 39.33
N ALA A 107 -3.82 39.82 38.76
CA ALA A 107 -4.77 40.82 39.22
C ALA A 107 -6.04 40.11 39.68
N THR A 108 -6.03 39.68 40.93
CA THR A 108 -7.21 39.19 41.65
C THR A 108 -8.04 40.40 42.05
N LEU A 109 -9.16 40.63 41.35
CA LEU A 109 -10.15 41.62 41.74
C LEU A 109 -11.03 41.06 42.87
N SER A 110 -10.87 41.62 44.07
CA SER A 110 -11.81 41.45 45.18
C SER A 110 -11.83 42.72 46.03
N SER A 111 -12.97 43.41 46.04
CA SER A 111 -13.83 43.54 47.24
C SER A 111 -14.86 44.66 47.06
N HIS A 112 -16.07 44.33 47.48
CA HIS A 112 -17.27 45.15 47.54
C HIS A 112 -17.14 46.23 48.62
N ALA A 113 -17.57 47.46 48.32
CA ALA A 113 -17.83 48.52 49.30
C ALA A 113 -19.29 48.51 49.75
N LYS A 114 -19.54 49.06 50.95
CA LYS A 114 -20.86 49.41 51.47
C LYS A 114 -20.97 50.93 51.53
#